data_AF-A0A8H5B441-F1
#
_entry.id   AF-A0A8H5B441-F1
#
_cell.length_a   1.000
_cell.length_b   1.000
_cell.length_c   1.000
_cell.angle_alpha   90.00
_cell.angle_beta   90.00
_cell.angle_gamma   90.00
#
_symmetry.space_group_name_H-M   'P 1'
#
loop_
_entity.id
_entity.type
_entity.pdbx_description
1 polymer ?
#
loop_
_entity_poly.entity_id
_entity_poly.type
_entity_poly.pdbx_seq_one_letter_code
_entity_poly.pdbx_strand_id
1 'polypeptide(L)'
;MLALPCHAECYFDAHGNSVWSLLLEAEQEALAKWPSDHPQHNSPLVAIRVLGFLLKDVWGNARRWNLGDTAYSYLIKKINVIRRGEKEKWFDDLVELGLVYRNSLLCMYRSDIDVESEPLSDDCLSPYYVFREWIAEGMNYEPPTKQTIRQQALLRDGFHCAVCGVAEIATCQRIDDDDTAEEPVSGTDVAYLSPKRSRPGYKECSTSAFDMLTLFGLERQAESLHGDAVHSLYNVLTLEVTLCELFRAFRLWLEPVEGQEHVYKAQCTLPRLYIPLPPCITLRVSLVAEAKAAEKNAT
;
A
#
# COMPACT_ATOMS: atom_id res chain seq x y z
N MET A 1 -16.47 13.65 -14.26
CA MET A 1 -15.90 14.03 -12.94
C MET A 1 -16.90 14.94 -12.25
N LEU A 2 -17.20 14.71 -10.98
CA LEU A 2 -18.16 15.52 -10.22
C LEU A 2 -17.62 16.96 -10.05
N ALA A 3 -18.50 17.94 -9.94
CA ALA A 3 -18.14 19.31 -9.56
C ALA A 3 -17.67 19.37 -8.12
N LEU A 4 -16.88 20.39 -7.76
CA LEU A 4 -16.52 20.58 -6.36
C LEU A 4 -17.77 20.96 -5.54
N PRO A 5 -17.96 20.34 -4.36
CA PRO A 5 -19.03 20.71 -3.44
C PRO A 5 -18.99 22.19 -3.03
N CYS A 6 -20.16 22.78 -2.80
CA CYS A 6 -20.24 24.13 -2.25
C CYS A 6 -19.71 24.18 -0.80
N HIS A 7 -19.45 25.38 -0.27
CA HIS A 7 -18.94 25.56 1.09
C HIS A 7 -19.80 24.87 2.17
N ALA A 8 -21.13 24.88 2.02
CA ALA A 8 -22.04 24.31 3.02
C ALA A 8 -21.91 22.79 3.18
N GLU A 9 -21.36 22.10 2.18
CA GLU A 9 -21.16 20.66 2.16
C GLU A 9 -19.76 20.24 2.70
N CYS A 10 -18.92 21.22 3.01
CA CYS A 10 -17.54 21.03 3.41
C CYS A 10 -17.30 21.59 4.81
N TYR A 11 -17.00 20.72 5.77
CA TYR A 11 -16.78 21.08 7.18
C TYR A 11 -15.31 21.32 7.50
N PHE A 12 -14.62 22.18 6.73
CA PHE A 12 -13.21 22.51 6.95
C PHE A 12 -13.01 23.45 8.13
N ASP A 13 -11.78 23.52 8.65
CA ASP A 13 -11.35 24.61 9.53
C ASP A 13 -11.23 25.96 8.80
N ALA A 14 -10.81 27.02 9.49
CA ALA A 14 -10.67 28.35 8.89
C ALA A 14 -9.64 28.38 7.74
N HIS A 15 -8.55 27.62 7.84
CA HIS A 15 -7.51 27.58 6.81
C HIS A 15 -7.98 26.82 5.58
N GLY A 16 -8.64 25.67 5.77
CA GLY A 16 -9.24 24.89 4.70
C GLY A 16 -10.37 25.63 4.00
N ASN A 17 -11.21 26.36 4.72
CA ASN A 17 -12.25 27.18 4.10
C ASN A 17 -11.64 28.25 3.17
N SER A 18 -10.56 28.91 3.61
CA SER A 18 -9.85 29.91 2.80
C SER A 18 -9.25 29.31 1.53
N VAL A 19 -8.68 28.10 1.61
CA VAL A 19 -8.16 27.37 0.45
C VAL A 19 -9.29 26.85 -0.45
N TRP A 20 -10.41 26.40 0.13
CA TRP A 20 -11.56 25.90 -0.62
C TRP A 20 -12.18 26.98 -1.49
N SER A 21 -12.31 28.21 -0.98
CA SER A 21 -12.80 29.34 -1.78
C SER A 21 -11.93 29.59 -3.01
N LEU A 22 -10.60 29.48 -2.86
CA LEU A 22 -9.66 29.63 -3.97
C LEU A 22 -9.84 28.52 -5.02
N LEU A 23 -10.04 27.27 -4.58
CA LEU A 23 -10.27 26.14 -5.50
C LEU A 23 -11.60 26.25 -6.23
N LEU A 24 -12.65 26.77 -5.59
CA LEU A 24 -13.93 27.05 -6.25
C LEU A 24 -13.79 28.16 -7.30
N GLU A 25 -13.04 29.24 -6.99
CA GLU A 25 -12.71 30.29 -7.96
C GLU A 25 -11.94 29.72 -9.17
N ALA A 26 -10.93 28.89 -8.90
CA ALA A 26 -10.17 28.21 -9.95
C ALA A 26 -11.05 27.26 -10.78
N GLU A 27 -12.01 26.55 -10.17
CA GLU A 27 -12.93 25.68 -10.93
C GLU A 27 -13.78 26.51 -11.90
N GLN A 28 -14.31 27.66 -11.46
CA GLN A 28 -15.08 28.56 -12.32
C GLN A 28 -14.22 29.14 -13.45
N GLU A 29 -12.98 29.52 -13.15
CA GLU A 29 -12.05 30.02 -14.17
C GLU A 29 -11.71 28.93 -15.21
N ALA A 30 -11.48 27.69 -14.77
CA ALA A 30 -11.24 26.55 -15.66
C ALA A 30 -12.45 26.26 -16.56
N LEU A 31 -13.68 26.35 -16.02
CA LEU A 31 -14.91 26.18 -16.79
C LEU A 31 -15.11 27.30 -17.82
N ALA A 32 -14.81 28.54 -17.45
CA ALA A 32 -14.93 29.69 -18.36
C ALA A 32 -13.94 29.63 -19.53
N LYS A 33 -12.70 29.22 -19.25
CA LYS A 33 -11.63 29.13 -20.27
C LYS A 33 -11.74 27.87 -21.14
N TRP A 34 -12.27 26.76 -20.63
CA TRP A 34 -12.41 25.50 -21.36
C TRP A 34 -13.84 24.91 -21.29
N PRO A 35 -14.81 25.50 -21.99
CA PRO A 35 -16.22 25.07 -21.96
C PRO A 35 -16.50 23.73 -22.69
N SER A 36 -15.48 22.93 -23.01
CA SER A 36 -15.65 21.67 -23.75
C SER A 36 -16.50 20.67 -22.97
N ASP A 37 -17.50 20.08 -23.64
CA ASP A 37 -18.34 18.99 -23.12
C ASP A 37 -17.53 17.74 -22.73
N HIS A 38 -16.30 17.63 -23.23
CA HIS A 38 -15.39 16.52 -22.95
C HIS A 38 -14.04 17.05 -22.48
N PRO A 39 -13.85 17.23 -21.16
CA PRO A 39 -12.56 17.61 -20.60
C PRO A 39 -11.55 16.51 -20.89
N GLN A 40 -10.46 16.87 -21.56
CA GLN A 40 -9.31 15.97 -21.69
C GLN A 40 -8.77 15.64 -20.29
N HIS A 41 -8.16 14.47 -20.14
CA HIS A 41 -7.57 14.02 -18.87
C HIS A 41 -6.53 15.00 -18.31
N ASN A 42 -5.86 15.77 -19.17
CA ASN A 42 -4.91 16.83 -18.82
C ASN A 42 -5.54 18.24 -18.73
N SER A 43 -6.87 18.34 -18.69
CA SER A 43 -7.52 19.65 -18.62
C SER A 43 -7.30 20.34 -17.26
N PRO A 44 -7.21 21.68 -17.24
CA PRO A 44 -7.19 22.47 -16.01
C PRO A 44 -8.31 22.10 -15.03
N LEU A 45 -9.52 21.86 -15.55
CA LEU A 45 -10.66 21.47 -14.74
C LEU A 45 -10.43 20.17 -13.96
N VAL A 46 -9.84 19.16 -14.61
CA VAL A 46 -9.48 17.90 -13.95
C VAL A 46 -8.45 18.13 -12.85
N ALA A 47 -7.43 18.94 -13.11
CA ALA A 47 -6.38 19.24 -12.13
C ALA A 47 -6.92 19.92 -10.86
N ILE A 48 -7.75 20.97 -11.04
CA ILE A 48 -8.36 21.69 -9.91
C ILE A 48 -9.29 20.78 -9.11
N ARG A 49 -10.11 19.96 -9.80
CA ARG A 49 -11.00 19.01 -9.12
C ARG A 49 -10.23 17.95 -8.34
N VAL A 50 -9.11 17.46 -8.86
CA VAL A 50 -8.22 16.54 -8.13
C VAL A 50 -7.76 17.18 -6.82
N LEU A 51 -7.29 18.44 -6.83
CA LEU A 51 -6.88 19.12 -5.61
C LEU A 51 -8.04 19.27 -4.60
N GLY A 52 -9.23 19.65 -5.07
CA GLY A 52 -10.39 19.80 -4.19
C GLY A 52 -10.83 18.47 -3.57
N PHE A 53 -10.99 17.41 -4.36
CA PHE A 53 -11.35 16.11 -3.81
C PHE A 53 -10.27 15.55 -2.88
N LEU A 54 -8.98 15.76 -3.20
CA LEU A 54 -7.89 15.37 -2.30
C LEU A 54 -7.95 16.14 -0.98
N LEU A 55 -8.13 17.46 -1.00
CA LEU A 55 -8.24 18.25 0.23
C LEU A 55 -9.40 17.79 1.11
N LYS A 56 -10.56 17.50 0.48
CA LYS A 56 -11.74 16.98 1.18
C LYS A 56 -11.47 15.60 1.79
N ASP A 57 -10.82 14.72 1.04
CA ASP A 57 -10.56 13.35 1.46
C ASP A 57 -9.53 13.27 2.60
N VAL A 58 -8.40 13.99 2.47
CA VAL A 58 -7.38 14.03 3.54
C VAL A 58 -7.90 14.71 4.81
N TRP A 59 -8.81 15.68 4.70
CA TRP A 59 -9.49 16.27 5.85
C TRP A 59 -10.46 15.30 6.53
N GLY A 60 -11.36 14.70 5.75
CA GLY A 60 -12.39 13.80 6.27
C GLY A 60 -11.79 12.55 6.93
N ASN A 61 -10.62 12.11 6.45
CA ASN A 61 -9.94 10.92 6.95
C ASN A 61 -8.72 11.21 7.83
N ALA A 62 -8.35 12.47 8.09
CA ALA A 62 -7.22 12.84 8.95
C ALA A 62 -7.25 12.12 10.32
N ARG A 63 -8.46 11.97 10.88
CA ARG A 63 -8.67 11.29 12.17
C ARG A 63 -8.72 9.77 12.06
N ARG A 64 -9.05 9.22 10.89
CA ARG A 64 -9.23 7.78 10.68
C ARG A 64 -7.91 7.06 10.40
N TRP A 65 -6.98 7.73 9.71
CA TRP A 65 -5.80 7.06 9.15
C TRP A 65 -4.58 7.03 10.06
N ASN A 66 -4.65 7.52 11.31
CA ASN A 66 -3.48 7.70 12.20
C ASN A 66 -2.34 8.54 11.60
N LEU A 67 -2.51 9.11 10.40
CA LEU A 67 -1.55 10.01 9.74
C LEU A 67 -1.65 11.45 10.26
N GLY A 68 -2.65 11.72 11.11
CA GLY A 68 -2.95 13.04 11.65
C GLY A 68 -3.41 14.01 10.56
N ASP A 69 -3.22 15.31 10.84
CA ASP A 69 -3.53 16.41 9.92
C ASP A 69 -2.33 16.82 9.06
N THR A 70 -1.25 16.04 9.05
CA THR A 70 -0.01 16.36 8.34
C THR A 70 -0.25 16.57 6.84
N ALA A 71 -0.89 15.59 6.18
CA ALA A 71 -1.17 15.64 4.74
C ALA A 71 -2.08 16.82 4.37
N TYR A 72 -3.10 17.06 5.19
CA TYR A 72 -4.01 18.19 5.04
C TYR A 72 -3.27 19.54 5.17
N SER A 73 -2.50 19.70 6.25
CA SER A 73 -1.72 20.90 6.52
C SER A 73 -0.68 21.17 5.44
N TYR A 74 -0.05 20.12 4.92
CA TYR A 74 0.93 20.22 3.85
C TYR A 74 0.30 20.69 2.53
N LEU A 75 -0.84 20.11 2.15
CA LEU A 75 -1.57 20.52 0.94
C LEU A 75 -2.06 21.98 1.05
N ILE A 76 -2.62 22.37 2.21
CA ILE A 76 -2.98 23.76 2.49
C ILE A 76 -1.77 24.69 2.35
N LYS A 77 -0.62 24.30 2.91
CA LYS A 77 0.61 25.09 2.82
C LYS A 77 1.05 25.28 1.37
N LYS A 78 1.05 24.21 0.55
CA LYS A 78 1.39 24.28 -0.89
C LYS A 78 0.46 25.23 -1.64
N ILE A 79 -0.85 25.11 -1.45
CA ILE A 79 -1.83 25.99 -2.11
C ILE A 79 -1.69 27.45 -1.64
N ASN A 80 -1.45 27.69 -0.35
CA ASN A 80 -1.24 29.04 0.18
C ASN A 80 0.08 29.68 -0.28
N VAL A 81 1.10 28.88 -0.62
CA VAL A 81 2.32 29.40 -1.26
C VAL A 81 1.98 29.91 -2.66
N ILE A 82 1.23 29.13 -3.45
CA ILE A 82 0.78 29.53 -4.80
C ILE A 82 -0.08 30.80 -4.72
N ARG A 83 -1.04 30.85 -3.80
CA ARG A 83 -1.91 32.02 -3.59
C ARG A 83 -1.15 33.32 -3.31
N ARG A 84 -0.01 33.23 -2.61
CA ARG A 84 0.83 34.39 -2.26
C ARG A 84 1.84 34.75 -3.36
N GLY A 85 1.93 33.95 -4.41
CA GLY A 85 2.81 34.17 -5.55
C GLY A 85 2.31 35.29 -6.48
N GLU A 86 2.72 35.21 -7.75
CA GLU A 86 2.34 36.19 -8.77
C GLU A 86 0.83 36.09 -9.07
N LYS A 87 0.13 37.23 -8.95
CA LYS A 87 -1.33 37.31 -9.14
C LYS A 87 -1.80 36.87 -10.53
N GLU A 88 -0.91 36.85 -11.53
CA GLU A 88 -1.23 36.44 -12.89
C GLU A 88 -1.01 34.94 -13.14
N LYS A 89 -0.27 34.24 -12.26
CA LYS A 89 0.13 32.83 -12.47
C LYS A 89 -0.47 31.84 -11.49
N TRP A 90 -1.10 32.31 -10.41
CA TRP A 90 -1.64 31.42 -9.37
C TRP A 90 -2.55 30.31 -9.92
N PHE A 91 -3.35 30.61 -10.97
CA PHE A 91 -4.23 29.63 -11.60
C PHE A 91 -3.43 28.53 -12.31
N ASP A 92 -2.45 28.90 -13.13
CA ASP A 92 -1.61 27.95 -13.86
C ASP A 92 -0.77 27.10 -12.89
N ASP A 93 -0.23 27.71 -11.83
CA ASP A 93 0.51 27.02 -10.77
C ASP A 93 -0.39 26.01 -10.00
N LEU A 94 -1.66 26.34 -9.76
CA LEU A 94 -2.63 25.40 -9.17
C LEU A 94 -2.94 24.24 -10.11
N VAL A 95 -3.09 24.53 -11.41
CA VAL A 95 -3.30 23.49 -12.43
C VAL A 95 -2.08 22.55 -12.46
N GLU A 96 -0.87 23.09 -12.47
CA GLU A 96 0.35 22.30 -12.42
C GLU A 96 0.39 21.41 -11.17
N LEU A 97 0.11 21.98 -9.99
CA LEU A 97 0.05 21.21 -8.74
C LEU A 97 -0.98 20.08 -8.83
N GLY A 98 -2.18 20.35 -9.35
CA GLY A 98 -3.22 19.34 -9.52
C GLY A 98 -2.84 18.23 -10.50
N LEU A 99 -2.13 18.57 -11.58
CA LEU A 99 -1.59 17.59 -12.52
C LEU A 99 -0.49 16.73 -11.89
N VAL A 100 0.37 17.29 -11.04
CA VAL A 100 1.38 16.54 -10.29
C VAL A 100 0.71 15.50 -9.40
N TYR A 101 -0.29 15.90 -8.59
CA TYR A 101 -1.04 14.95 -7.76
C TYR A 101 -1.76 13.89 -8.58
N ARG A 102 -2.43 14.29 -9.67
CA ARG A 102 -3.15 13.35 -10.55
C ARG A 102 -2.21 12.31 -11.15
N ASN A 103 -1.10 12.76 -11.74
CA ASN A 103 -0.14 11.87 -12.38
C ASN A 103 0.49 10.93 -11.37
N SER A 104 0.84 11.44 -10.19
CA SER A 104 1.41 10.64 -9.11
C SER A 104 0.43 9.56 -8.62
N LEU A 105 -0.85 9.91 -8.44
CA LEU A 105 -1.92 8.94 -8.12
C LEU A 105 -2.10 7.89 -9.22
N LEU A 106 -2.19 8.31 -10.49
CA LEU A 106 -2.39 7.39 -11.60
C LEU A 106 -1.19 6.47 -11.82
N CYS A 107 0.03 6.95 -11.62
CA CYS A 107 1.25 6.15 -11.77
C CYS A 107 1.34 5.05 -10.71
N MET A 108 0.91 5.30 -9.47
CA MET A 108 0.86 4.24 -8.46
C MET A 108 0.01 3.05 -8.91
N TYR A 109 -1.18 3.29 -9.48
CA TYR A 109 -2.05 2.20 -9.92
C TYR A 109 -1.60 1.50 -11.21
N ARG A 110 -0.68 2.10 -11.98
CA ARG A 110 -0.19 1.52 -13.24
C ARG A 110 1.07 0.69 -13.06
N SER A 111 1.86 0.98 -12.03
CA SER A 111 3.21 0.41 -11.86
C SER A 111 3.23 -1.10 -11.58
N ASP A 112 2.12 -1.68 -11.11
CA ASP A 112 2.06 -3.08 -10.69
C ASP A 112 1.48 -4.05 -11.74
N ILE A 113 0.96 -3.55 -12.87
CA ILE A 113 0.28 -4.39 -13.87
C ILE A 113 1.26 -5.13 -14.80
N ASP A 114 2.50 -4.63 -14.97
CA ASP A 114 3.40 -5.09 -16.04
C ASP A 114 4.66 -5.82 -15.57
N VAL A 115 4.78 -6.20 -14.29
CA VAL A 115 5.91 -7.03 -13.86
C VAL A 115 5.57 -8.50 -14.14
N GLU A 116 5.87 -8.96 -15.36
CA GLU A 116 5.97 -10.38 -15.67
C GLU A 116 6.80 -11.05 -14.57
N SER A 117 6.16 -11.99 -13.87
CA SER A 117 6.84 -12.79 -12.85
C SER A 117 7.96 -13.55 -13.55
N GLU A 118 9.22 -13.29 -13.18
CA GLU A 118 10.33 -14.14 -13.62
C GLU A 118 9.94 -15.61 -13.38
N PRO A 119 10.04 -16.48 -14.41
CA PRO A 119 9.61 -17.86 -14.29
C PRO A 119 10.34 -18.53 -13.11
N LEU A 120 9.58 -19.19 -12.25
CA LEU A 120 10.12 -19.95 -11.13
C LEU A 120 11.08 -21.01 -11.68
N SER A 121 12.36 -20.92 -11.34
CA SER A 121 13.33 -21.98 -11.60
C SER A 121 13.01 -23.17 -10.69
N ASP A 122 12.67 -24.31 -11.28
CA ASP A 122 12.28 -25.55 -10.57
C ASP A 122 13.42 -26.22 -9.77
N ASP A 123 14.66 -25.78 -9.98
CA ASP A 123 15.85 -26.42 -9.40
C ASP A 123 16.24 -25.82 -8.04
N CYS A 124 15.52 -26.12 -6.95
CA CYS A 124 16.07 -25.92 -5.59
C CYS A 124 15.29 -26.71 -4.50
N LEU A 125 15.58 -28.01 -4.41
CA LEU A 125 15.25 -28.83 -3.24
C LEU A 125 16.30 -28.57 -2.15
N SER A 126 15.90 -27.99 -1.00
CA SER A 126 16.80 -27.76 0.14
C SER A 126 16.23 -28.40 1.43
N PRO A 127 17.08 -28.95 2.34
CA PRO A 127 16.64 -29.77 3.46
C PRO A 127 16.00 -28.92 4.58
N TYR A 128 14.76 -29.29 4.91
CA TYR A 128 13.84 -28.66 5.85
C TYR A 128 14.39 -28.42 7.28
N TYR A 129 15.45 -29.13 7.68
CA TYR A 129 15.93 -29.17 9.07
C TYR A 129 17.01 -28.14 9.44
N VAL A 130 17.71 -27.51 8.48
CA VAL A 130 18.79 -26.54 8.78
C VAL A 130 18.26 -25.13 9.06
N PHE A 131 16.96 -24.88 8.85
CA PHE A 131 16.45 -23.52 8.74
C PHE A 131 16.08 -22.83 10.06
N ARG A 132 15.80 -23.54 11.16
CA ARG A 132 15.33 -22.89 12.40
C ARG A 132 16.36 -21.96 13.04
N GLU A 133 17.62 -22.38 13.10
CA GLU A 133 18.72 -21.52 13.60
C GLU A 133 19.01 -20.37 12.63
N TRP A 134 18.89 -20.65 11.33
CA TRP A 134 19.08 -19.68 10.26
C TRP A 134 18.00 -18.59 10.21
N ILE A 135 16.79 -18.81 10.73
CA ILE A 135 15.78 -17.75 10.86
C ILE A 135 16.18 -16.77 11.96
N ALA A 136 16.64 -17.28 13.11
CA ALA A 136 17.04 -16.42 14.23
C ALA A 136 18.26 -15.55 13.86
N GLU A 137 19.18 -16.08 13.06
CA GLU A 137 20.36 -15.34 12.57
C GLU A 137 20.04 -14.53 11.30
N GLY A 138 19.25 -15.08 10.38
CA GLY A 138 18.92 -14.51 9.09
C GLY A 138 17.87 -13.39 9.13
N MET A 139 17.14 -13.21 10.24
CA MET A 139 16.33 -12.01 10.46
C MET A 139 17.17 -10.72 10.57
N ASN A 140 18.49 -10.84 10.81
CA ASN A 140 19.39 -9.69 10.92
C ASN A 140 20.14 -9.37 9.62
N TYR A 141 19.99 -10.17 8.55
CA TYR A 141 20.68 -9.97 7.28
C TYR A 141 19.70 -9.76 6.16
N GLU A 142 19.99 -8.80 5.28
CA GLU A 142 19.16 -8.50 4.13
C GLU A 142 19.22 -9.68 3.13
N PRO A 143 18.11 -10.42 2.92
CA PRO A 143 18.14 -11.63 2.12
C PRO A 143 18.48 -11.31 0.65
N PRO A 144 19.44 -12.02 0.04
CA PRO A 144 20.01 -11.63 -1.25
C PRO A 144 19.09 -11.88 -2.45
N THR A 145 18.05 -12.73 -2.29
CA THR A 145 17.19 -13.15 -3.39
C THR A 145 15.71 -13.20 -3.00
N LYS A 146 14.82 -13.05 -3.99
CA LYS A 146 13.36 -13.21 -3.81
C LYS A 146 13.01 -14.59 -3.25
N GLN A 147 13.75 -15.63 -3.66
CA GLN A 147 13.56 -16.99 -3.19
C GLN A 147 13.92 -17.14 -1.70
N THR A 148 15.01 -16.53 -1.25
CA THR A 148 15.39 -16.51 0.18
C THR A 148 14.31 -15.83 1.02
N ILE A 149 13.77 -14.70 0.55
CA ILE A 149 12.66 -13.99 1.23
C ILE A 149 11.42 -14.88 1.31
N ARG A 150 11.06 -15.57 0.23
CA ARG A 150 9.92 -16.49 0.21
C ARG A 150 10.09 -17.62 1.23
N GLN A 151 11.26 -18.26 1.26
CA GLN A 151 11.51 -19.34 2.21
C GLN A 151 11.46 -18.86 3.66
N GLN A 152 12.08 -17.72 3.97
CA GLN A 152 12.06 -17.14 5.31
C GLN A 152 10.65 -16.71 5.75
N ALA A 153 9.85 -16.13 4.84
CA ALA A 153 8.46 -15.74 5.11
C ALA A 153 7.57 -16.97 5.35
N LEU A 154 7.72 -18.02 4.54
CA LEU A 154 7.03 -19.29 4.74
C LEU A 154 7.35 -19.88 6.11
N LEU A 155 8.63 -19.96 6.46
CA LEU A 155 9.05 -20.47 7.77
C LEU A 155 8.47 -19.65 8.93
N ARG A 156 8.47 -18.31 8.82
CA ARG A 156 7.87 -17.40 9.80
C ARG A 156 6.38 -17.71 10.00
N ASP A 157 5.68 -17.96 8.91
CA ASP A 157 4.23 -18.20 8.90
C ASP A 157 3.88 -19.69 9.08
N GLY A 158 4.85 -20.53 9.47
CA GLY A 158 4.65 -21.95 9.70
C GLY A 158 4.26 -22.73 8.44
N PHE A 159 4.64 -22.24 7.25
CA PHE A 159 4.28 -22.75 5.92
C PHE A 159 2.79 -22.61 5.57
N HIS A 160 2.10 -21.64 6.16
CA HIS A 160 0.71 -21.34 5.83
C HIS A 160 0.57 -19.94 5.22
N CYS A 161 -0.51 -19.74 4.47
CA CYS A 161 -0.97 -18.41 4.11
C CYS A 161 -1.32 -17.64 5.39
N ALA A 162 -0.69 -16.48 5.59
CA ALA A 162 -0.87 -15.64 6.77
C ALA A 162 -2.30 -15.08 6.92
N VAL A 163 -3.12 -15.17 5.85
CA VAL A 163 -4.47 -14.61 5.79
C VAL A 163 -5.55 -15.68 5.93
N CYS A 164 -5.48 -16.78 5.18
CA CYS A 164 -6.51 -17.83 5.18
C CYS A 164 -6.10 -19.12 5.88
N GLY A 165 -4.83 -19.24 6.30
CA GLY A 165 -4.33 -20.44 6.99
C GLY A 165 -4.17 -21.67 6.11
N VAL A 166 -4.30 -21.56 4.79
CA VAL A 166 -4.08 -22.68 3.85
C VAL A 166 -2.59 -23.06 3.82
N ALA A 167 -2.29 -24.36 3.88
CA ALA A 167 -0.92 -24.87 3.91
C ALA A 167 -0.24 -24.86 2.53
N GLU A 168 1.09 -24.66 2.50
CA GLU A 168 1.89 -24.68 1.29
C GLU A 168 2.07 -26.10 0.74
N ILE A 169 1.57 -26.33 -0.48
CA ILE A 169 1.52 -27.65 -1.12
C ILE A 169 2.88 -28.37 -1.19
N ALA A 170 3.95 -27.64 -1.48
CA ALA A 170 5.29 -28.20 -1.60
C ALA A 170 5.86 -28.71 -0.27
N THR A 171 5.36 -28.19 0.86
CA THR A 171 5.72 -28.65 2.20
C THR A 171 4.96 -29.92 2.56
N CYS A 172 3.65 -29.94 2.30
CA CYS A 172 2.80 -31.10 2.59
C CYS A 172 3.27 -32.36 1.86
N GLN A 173 3.71 -32.24 0.60
CA GLN A 173 4.25 -33.37 -0.19
C GLN A 173 5.51 -34.01 0.39
N ARG A 174 6.18 -33.39 1.36
CA ARG A 174 7.42 -33.89 1.96
C ARG A 174 7.23 -34.57 3.30
N ILE A 175 6.05 -34.44 3.90
CA ILE A 175 5.71 -35.02 5.18
C ILE A 175 4.88 -36.27 4.88
N ASP A 176 5.54 -37.44 4.81
CA ASP A 176 4.90 -38.76 4.66
C ASP A 176 4.22 -39.20 5.98
N ASP A 177 3.43 -38.32 6.60
CA ASP A 177 2.65 -38.68 7.80
C ASP A 177 1.19 -38.98 7.42
N ASP A 178 0.85 -40.27 7.48
CA ASP A 178 -0.47 -40.86 7.22
C ASP A 178 -1.57 -40.39 8.21
N ASP A 179 -1.19 -39.61 9.23
CA ASP A 179 -2.05 -39.17 10.34
C ASP A 179 -2.46 -37.68 10.29
N THR A 180 -2.12 -36.95 9.22
CA THR A 180 -2.55 -35.54 9.10
C THR A 180 -4.01 -35.44 8.63
N ALA A 181 -4.83 -34.78 9.44
CA ALA A 181 -6.18 -34.39 9.04
C ALA A 181 -6.15 -33.66 7.69
N GLU A 182 -7.18 -33.85 6.85
CA GLU A 182 -7.30 -33.22 5.52
C GLU A 182 -7.33 -31.68 5.64
N GLU A 183 -6.16 -31.07 5.77
CA GLU A 183 -5.98 -29.63 5.79
C GLU A 183 -5.99 -29.11 4.34
N PRO A 184 -6.66 -27.98 4.05
CA PRO A 184 -6.62 -27.41 2.71
C PRO A 184 -5.19 -27.01 2.34
N VAL A 185 -4.74 -27.48 1.16
CA VAL A 185 -3.44 -27.16 0.59
C VAL A 185 -3.59 -26.31 -0.67
N SER A 186 -2.68 -25.36 -0.86
CA SER A 186 -2.57 -24.57 -2.10
C SER A 186 -1.13 -24.13 -2.31
N GLY A 187 -0.85 -23.53 -3.47
CA GLY A 187 0.38 -22.78 -3.65
C GLY A 187 0.32 -21.45 -2.90
N THR A 188 1.47 -21.00 -2.42
CA THR A 188 1.66 -19.71 -1.77
C THR A 188 2.81 -18.94 -2.43
N ASP A 189 2.74 -17.62 -2.32
CA ASP A 189 3.79 -16.71 -2.75
C ASP A 189 3.89 -15.55 -1.75
N VAL A 190 4.95 -14.75 -1.87
CA VAL A 190 5.16 -13.56 -1.04
C VAL A 190 4.66 -12.30 -1.73
N ALA A 191 3.79 -11.58 -1.05
CA ALA A 191 3.39 -10.23 -1.43
C ALA A 191 4.16 -9.21 -0.58
N TYR A 192 4.77 -8.22 -1.22
CA TYR A 192 5.36 -7.09 -0.50
C TYR A 192 4.26 -6.11 -0.10
N LEU A 193 4.29 -5.63 1.14
CA LEU A 193 3.39 -4.57 1.61
C LEU A 193 3.72 -3.24 0.94
N SER A 194 5.01 -2.93 0.83
CA SER A 194 5.54 -1.77 0.11
C SER A 194 6.28 -2.25 -1.14
N PRO A 195 5.90 -1.80 -2.35
CA PRO A 195 6.53 -2.25 -3.57
C PRO A 195 8.02 -1.92 -3.58
N LYS A 196 8.84 -2.87 -4.07
CA LYS A 196 10.26 -2.61 -4.32
C LYS A 196 10.35 -1.52 -5.39
N ARG A 197 11.18 -0.50 -5.15
CA ARG A 197 11.37 0.64 -6.08
C ARG A 197 11.35 0.18 -7.55
N SER A 198 10.61 0.90 -8.37
CA SER A 198 10.57 0.71 -9.82
C SER A 198 12.01 0.68 -10.35
N ARG A 199 12.35 -0.35 -11.15
CA ARG A 199 13.69 -0.49 -11.72
C ARG A 199 14.05 0.81 -12.49
N PRO A 200 15.26 1.38 -12.30
CA PRO A 200 15.69 2.56 -13.05
C PRO A 200 15.75 2.21 -14.54
N GLY A 201 14.76 2.69 -15.30
CA GLY A 201 14.63 2.35 -16.73
C GLY A 201 13.26 2.68 -17.33
N TYR A 202 12.19 2.55 -16.55
CA TYR A 202 10.85 3.00 -16.97
C TYR A 202 10.68 4.49 -16.66
N LYS A 203 11.00 5.32 -17.66
CA LYS A 203 11.07 6.78 -17.54
C LYS A 203 9.71 7.50 -17.45
N GLU A 204 8.60 6.83 -17.75
CA GLU A 204 7.36 7.57 -18.02
C GLU A 204 6.30 7.55 -16.91
N CYS A 205 6.40 6.69 -15.87
CA CYS A 205 5.38 6.69 -14.79
C CYS A 205 5.83 5.95 -13.52
N SER A 206 7.05 6.19 -13.02
CA SER A 206 7.56 5.52 -11.81
C SER A 206 7.39 6.36 -10.54
N THR A 207 6.17 6.85 -10.29
CA THR A 207 5.86 7.38 -8.95
C THR A 207 5.69 6.19 -8.01
N SER A 208 6.64 6.00 -7.10
CA SER A 208 6.53 4.99 -6.05
C SER A 208 5.53 5.43 -4.97
N ALA A 209 5.07 4.48 -4.15
CA ALA A 209 4.26 4.79 -2.97
C ALA A 209 4.95 5.81 -2.04
N PHE A 210 6.29 5.77 -1.98
CA PHE A 210 7.11 6.70 -1.20
C PHE A 210 7.09 8.12 -1.76
N ASP A 211 7.13 8.27 -3.08
CA ASP A 211 7.04 9.58 -3.73
C ASP A 211 5.67 10.20 -3.45
N MET A 212 4.62 9.38 -3.39
CA MET A 212 3.29 9.81 -3.00
C MET A 212 3.20 10.25 -1.54
N LEU A 213 3.77 9.48 -0.61
CA LEU A 213 3.85 9.90 0.80
C LEU A 213 4.60 11.23 0.94
N THR A 214 5.73 11.37 0.25
CA THR A 214 6.51 12.62 0.19
C THR A 214 5.70 13.77 -0.38
N LEU A 215 4.89 13.52 -1.42
CA LEU A 215 4.03 14.54 -2.02
C LEU A 215 3.00 15.08 -1.03
N PHE A 216 2.56 14.25 -0.07
CA PHE A 216 1.67 14.63 1.03
C PHE A 216 2.41 15.14 2.28
N GLY A 217 3.73 15.38 2.23
CA GLY A 217 4.48 15.87 3.40
C GLY A 217 4.65 14.82 4.50
N LEU A 218 4.63 13.54 4.12
CA LEU A 218 4.85 12.39 5.02
C LEU A 218 6.27 11.83 4.80
N GLU A 219 7.26 12.70 4.64
CA GLU A 219 8.64 12.29 4.31
C GLU A 219 9.24 11.37 5.37
N ARG A 220 8.95 11.61 6.66
CA ARG A 220 9.45 10.75 7.74
C ARG A 220 8.85 9.34 7.69
N GLN A 221 7.57 9.23 7.35
CA GLN A 221 6.91 7.94 7.18
C GLN A 221 7.47 7.25 5.93
N ALA A 222 7.65 7.98 4.84
CA ALA A 222 8.30 7.46 3.65
C ALA A 222 9.71 6.92 3.97
N GLU A 223 10.56 7.71 4.65
CA GLU A 223 11.90 7.32 5.09
C GLU A 223 11.89 6.07 5.98
N SER A 224 10.94 5.98 6.92
CA SER A 224 10.80 4.81 7.80
C SER A 224 10.48 3.52 7.04
N LEU A 225 9.79 3.65 5.91
CA LEU A 225 9.45 2.54 5.02
C LEU A 225 10.56 2.29 3.96
N HIS A 226 11.45 3.26 3.72
CA HIS A 226 12.40 3.32 2.59
C HIS A 226 13.81 2.79 2.93
N GLY A 227 14.08 2.37 4.17
CA GLY A 227 15.40 1.88 4.60
C GLY A 227 15.71 0.40 4.30
N ASP A 228 16.68 -0.16 5.03
CA ASP A 228 17.09 -1.59 5.04
C ASP A 228 15.92 -2.57 5.30
N ALA A 229 14.72 -2.04 5.58
CA ALA A 229 13.51 -2.77 5.83
C ALA A 229 12.76 -3.23 4.55
N VAL A 230 13.14 -2.79 3.34
CA VAL A 230 12.44 -3.18 2.10
C VAL A 230 12.44 -4.71 1.92
N HIS A 231 13.55 -5.35 2.27
CA HIS A 231 13.71 -6.81 2.26
C HIS A 231 13.47 -7.47 3.61
N SER A 232 12.99 -6.70 4.59
CA SER A 232 12.63 -7.24 5.88
C SER A 232 11.42 -8.14 5.76
N LEU A 233 11.39 -9.20 6.58
CA LEU A 233 10.20 -10.02 6.74
C LEU A 233 8.99 -9.18 7.17
N TYR A 234 9.17 -8.07 7.88
CA TYR A 234 8.04 -7.17 8.23
C TYR A 234 7.34 -6.56 7.01
N ASN A 235 8.00 -6.51 5.84
CA ASN A 235 7.45 -5.95 4.61
C ASN A 235 6.88 -7.02 3.66
N VAL A 236 6.79 -8.29 4.07
CA VAL A 236 6.22 -9.36 3.23
C VAL A 236 5.14 -10.18 3.95
N LEU A 237 4.10 -10.52 3.22
CA LEU A 237 3.05 -11.46 3.61
C LEU A 237 3.16 -12.73 2.77
N THR A 238 3.11 -13.89 3.42
CA THR A 238 2.88 -15.16 2.73
C THR A 238 1.39 -15.27 2.44
N LEU A 239 1.03 -15.34 1.16
CA LEU A 239 -0.35 -15.42 0.71
C LEU A 239 -0.55 -16.63 -0.19
N GLU A 240 -1.73 -17.23 -0.17
CA GLU A 240 -2.17 -18.14 -1.22
C GLU A 240 -2.10 -17.42 -2.58
N VAL A 241 -1.73 -18.13 -3.65
CA VAL A 241 -1.42 -17.54 -4.97
C VAL A 241 -2.52 -16.59 -5.46
N THR A 242 -3.79 -17.00 -5.39
CA THR A 242 -4.93 -16.15 -5.80
C THR A 242 -5.04 -14.90 -4.92
N LEU A 243 -4.90 -15.03 -3.60
CA LEU A 243 -4.87 -13.88 -2.68
C LEU A 243 -3.70 -12.95 -2.96
N CYS A 244 -2.54 -13.50 -3.30
CA CYS A 244 -1.34 -12.75 -3.64
C CYS A 244 -1.56 -11.89 -4.89
N GLU A 245 -2.17 -12.44 -5.93
CA GLU A 245 -2.55 -11.71 -7.14
C GLU A 245 -3.58 -10.60 -6.84
N LEU A 246 -4.61 -10.90 -6.04
CA LEU A 246 -5.60 -9.91 -5.64
C LEU A 246 -4.98 -8.78 -4.81
N PHE A 247 -4.05 -9.11 -3.91
CA PHE A 247 -3.36 -8.14 -3.08
C PHE A 247 -2.46 -7.23 -3.92
N ARG A 248 -1.65 -7.79 -4.84
CA ARG A 248 -0.81 -7.04 -5.78
C ARG A 248 -1.63 -6.13 -6.69
N ALA A 249 -2.82 -6.55 -7.11
CA ALA A 249 -3.72 -5.75 -7.92
C ALA A 249 -4.56 -4.75 -7.10
N PHE A 250 -4.30 -4.61 -5.80
CA PHE A 250 -5.08 -3.80 -4.86
C PHE A 250 -6.59 -4.10 -4.89
N ARG A 251 -6.95 -5.35 -5.22
CA ARG A 251 -8.31 -5.90 -5.15
C ARG A 251 -8.60 -6.57 -3.83
N LEU A 252 -7.57 -6.82 -3.03
CA LEU A 252 -7.60 -7.28 -1.64
C LEU A 252 -6.71 -6.34 -0.81
N TRP A 253 -7.18 -5.87 0.33
CA TRP A 253 -6.37 -5.11 1.29
C TRP A 253 -6.78 -5.45 2.74
N LEU A 254 -5.94 -5.06 3.69
CA LEU A 254 -6.15 -5.32 5.12
C LEU A 254 -6.40 -3.99 5.84
N GLU A 255 -7.54 -3.87 6.50
CA GLU A 255 -7.88 -2.71 7.32
C GLU A 255 -7.66 -3.02 8.80
N PRO A 256 -6.94 -2.17 9.56
CA PRO A 256 -6.75 -2.39 10.98
C PRO A 256 -8.10 -2.34 11.72
N VAL A 257 -8.27 -3.22 12.71
CA VAL A 257 -9.43 -3.19 13.61
C VAL A 257 -9.16 -2.20 14.74
N GLU A 258 -10.04 -1.22 14.91
CA GLU A 258 -9.90 -0.18 15.92
C GLU A 258 -9.76 -0.79 17.33
N GLY A 259 -8.73 -0.33 18.05
CA GLY A 259 -8.43 -0.79 19.41
C GLY A 259 -7.80 -2.18 19.52
N GLN A 260 -7.51 -2.87 18.40
CA GLN A 260 -6.89 -4.19 18.39
C GLN A 260 -5.56 -4.18 17.64
N GLU A 261 -4.47 -4.40 18.36
CA GLU A 261 -3.14 -4.48 17.79
C GLU A 261 -2.98 -5.74 16.94
N HIS A 262 -2.40 -5.60 15.74
CA HIS A 262 -2.15 -6.68 14.79
C HIS A 262 -3.39 -7.45 14.29
N VAL A 263 -4.59 -6.91 14.50
CA VAL A 263 -5.83 -7.50 13.99
C VAL A 263 -6.36 -6.68 12.82
N TYR A 264 -6.69 -7.38 11.74
CA TYR A 264 -7.11 -6.77 10.48
C TYR A 264 -8.37 -7.42 9.94
N LYS A 265 -9.17 -6.64 9.20
CA LYS A 265 -10.25 -7.13 8.35
C LYS A 265 -9.76 -7.14 6.92
N ALA A 266 -9.92 -8.28 6.24
CA ALA A 266 -9.71 -8.30 4.80
C ALA A 266 -10.89 -7.64 4.09
N GLN A 267 -10.57 -6.75 3.17
CA GLN A 267 -11.52 -6.11 2.28
C GLN A 267 -11.21 -6.51 0.85
N CYS A 268 -12.25 -6.67 0.03
CA CYS A 268 -12.09 -7.05 -1.36
C CYS A 268 -13.03 -6.26 -2.27
N THR A 269 -12.54 -5.83 -3.44
CA THR A 269 -13.36 -5.13 -4.45
C THR A 269 -14.30 -6.07 -5.20
N LEU A 270 -14.15 -7.39 -5.07
CA LEU A 270 -14.89 -8.39 -5.83
C LEU A 270 -15.90 -9.11 -4.92
N PRO A 271 -17.11 -8.54 -4.70
CA PRO A 271 -18.10 -9.09 -3.77
C PRO A 271 -18.64 -10.47 -4.18
N ARG A 272 -18.34 -10.93 -5.40
CA ARG A 272 -18.79 -12.22 -5.95
C ARG A 272 -17.76 -13.34 -5.83
N LEU A 273 -16.51 -13.03 -5.51
CA LEU A 273 -15.54 -14.08 -5.21
C LEU A 273 -15.81 -14.52 -3.77
N TYR A 274 -16.36 -15.73 -3.64
CA TYR A 274 -16.43 -16.38 -2.34
C TYR A 274 -15.02 -16.84 -1.98
N ILE A 275 -14.28 -15.96 -1.33
CA ILE A 275 -13.01 -16.28 -0.72
C ILE A 275 -13.32 -16.57 0.75
N PRO A 276 -13.08 -17.81 1.23
CA PRO A 276 -13.30 -18.15 2.64
C PRO A 276 -12.23 -17.47 3.49
N LEU A 277 -12.38 -16.18 3.73
CA LEU A 277 -11.52 -15.40 4.61
C LEU A 277 -12.09 -15.42 6.02
N PRO A 278 -11.25 -15.54 7.06
CA PRO A 278 -11.70 -15.36 8.42
C PRO A 278 -12.22 -13.92 8.61
N PRO A 279 -13.19 -13.70 9.51
CA PRO A 279 -13.79 -12.39 9.73
C PRO A 279 -12.76 -11.35 10.22
N CYS A 280 -11.75 -11.82 10.95
CA CYS A 280 -10.59 -11.05 11.38
C CYS A 280 -9.33 -11.90 11.21
N ILE A 281 -8.24 -11.28 10.80
CA ILE A 281 -6.92 -11.87 10.60
C ILE A 281 -6.01 -11.31 11.69
N THR A 282 -5.30 -12.16 12.42
CA THR A 282 -4.28 -11.72 13.37
C THR A 282 -2.91 -12.02 12.80
N LEU A 283 -2.17 -10.98 12.42
CA LEU A 283 -0.81 -11.13 11.91
C LEU A 283 0.16 -11.14 13.09
N ARG A 284 0.54 -12.34 13.55
CA ARG A 284 1.54 -12.47 14.61
C ARG A 284 2.91 -12.62 13.96
N VAL A 285 3.83 -11.74 14.31
CA VAL A 285 5.24 -12.08 14.19
C VAL A 285 5.53 -12.98 15.37
N SER A 286 5.33 -14.29 15.17
CA SER A 286 5.75 -15.28 16.16
C SER A 286 7.26 -15.22 16.20
N LEU A 287 7.79 -14.33 17.04
CA LEU A 287 9.21 -14.22 17.25
C LEU A 287 9.66 -15.60 17.74
N VAL A 288 10.68 -16.14 17.10
CA VAL A 288 11.45 -17.31 17.55
C VAL A 288 11.83 -17.20 19.04
N ALA A 289 11.76 -16.00 19.62
CA ALA A 289 11.80 -15.73 21.06
C ALA A 289 10.81 -16.54 21.90
N GLU A 290 9.57 -16.79 21.46
CA GLU A 290 8.61 -17.61 22.21
C GLU A 290 9.02 -19.09 22.22
N ALA A 291 9.54 -19.58 21.09
CA ALA A 291 10.09 -20.94 21.00
C ALA A 291 11.34 -21.10 21.90
N LYS A 292 12.26 -20.11 21.90
CA LYS A 292 13.43 -20.09 22.80
C LYS A 292 13.05 -19.93 24.28
N ALA A 293 11.97 -19.22 24.59
CA ALA A 293 11.46 -19.07 25.96
C ALA A 293 10.78 -20.35 26.46
N ALA A 294 10.04 -21.06 25.59
CA ALA A 294 9.46 -22.36 25.90
C ALA A 294 10.54 -23.43 26.13
N GLU A 295 11.61 -23.42 25.32
CA GLU A 295 12.74 -24.35 25.44
C GLU A 295 13.55 -24.11 26.74
N LYS A 296 13.75 -22.84 27.14
CA LYS A 296 14.38 -22.49 28.44
C LYS A 296 13.56 -22.87 29.67
N ASN A 297 12.23 -22.93 29.56
CA ASN A 297 11.35 -23.31 30.67
C ASN A 297 11.14 -24.83 30.77
N ALA A 298 11.60 -25.60 29.77
CA ALA A 298 11.49 -27.06 29.72
C ALA A 298 12.75 -27.78 30.24
N THR A 299 13.84 -27.06 30.52
CA THR A 299 15.11 -27.53 31.12
C THR A 299 15.27 -27.06 32.55
#